data_AF-A0A259SD89-F1
#
_entry.id   AF-A0A259SD89-F1
#
_cell.length_a   1.000
_cell.length_b   1.000
_cell.length_c   1.000
_cell.angle_alpha   90.00
_cell.angle_beta   90.00
_cell.angle_gamma   90.00
#
_symmetry.space_group_name_H-M   'P 1'
#
loop_
_entity.id
_entity.type
_entity.pdbx_description
1 polymer ?
#
loop_
_entity_poly.entity_id
_entity_poly.type
_entity_poly.pdbx_seq_one_letter_code
_entity_poly.pdbx_strand_id
1 'polypeptide(L)'
;MASLSTLTFSLNAIQWINVLSDPSDPDSPGLWRFADPTFVAEYPDVLAQIRRAGFDTTMMEVLDTQTLQSYARMIADAGLRVSPGYAQVPIGSAHGGRLEKGTFERAHWFDGVRRKAEESNYMGLSRIFLAAEVDYAAARWEHPAVGYDFDQDRLDEQLELLDEAVDVLNAEGVRPGLHNHVGTLIETAQEYEHVLENIDASRLGAAFDIGHLEWAGIDARAVLEKWGDRVQDLHIKDIDLDVARRTREEGLSYEKATNLGLYREPGLGDLDLVGILGALPDSFDGTVLIEVDRASMDPVESAVYTAGWLADATKS
;
A
#
# COMPACT_ATOMS: atom_id res chain seq x y z
N MET A 1 -19.63 13.20 6.10
CA MET A 1 -18.60 12.53 6.91
C MET A 1 -19.10 11.13 7.18
N ALA A 2 -18.44 10.14 6.57
CA ALA A 2 -18.86 8.75 6.69
C ALA A 2 -18.79 8.29 8.16
N SER A 3 -19.80 7.53 8.59
CA SER A 3 -19.72 6.84 9.88
C SER A 3 -18.79 5.64 9.73
N LEU A 4 -17.83 5.48 10.64
CA LEU A 4 -16.88 4.38 10.61
C LEU A 4 -17.58 3.01 10.61
N SER A 5 -18.78 2.90 11.21
CA SER A 5 -19.56 1.66 11.23
C SER A 5 -20.06 1.21 9.83
N THR A 6 -19.97 2.09 8.84
CA THR A 6 -20.39 1.81 7.45
C THR A 6 -19.21 1.50 6.52
N LEU A 7 -17.98 1.71 6.98
CA LEU A 7 -16.77 1.46 6.20
C LEU A 7 -16.48 -0.04 6.12
N THR A 8 -15.91 -0.46 4.99
CA THR A 8 -15.41 -1.83 4.82
C THR A 8 -13.94 -1.87 5.21
N PHE A 9 -13.58 -2.74 6.15
CA PHE A 9 -12.21 -2.93 6.59
C PHE A 9 -11.62 -4.26 6.09
N SER A 10 -10.32 -4.25 5.83
CA SER A 10 -9.54 -5.42 5.46
C SER A 10 -8.18 -5.36 6.16
N LEU A 11 -7.61 -6.50 6.54
CA LEU A 11 -6.25 -6.54 7.08
C LEU A 11 -5.27 -6.93 5.97
N ASN A 12 -4.17 -6.20 5.80
CA ASN A 12 -3.05 -6.68 5.00
C ASN A 12 -2.24 -7.69 5.83
N ALA A 13 -1.85 -8.79 5.22
CA ALA A 13 -0.97 -9.79 5.83
C ALA A 13 0.47 -9.28 6.08
N ILE A 14 0.82 -8.05 5.68
CA ILE A 14 2.20 -7.53 5.70
C ILE A 14 2.94 -7.70 7.04
N GLN A 15 2.24 -7.65 8.18
CA GLN A 15 2.84 -7.86 9.51
C GLN A 15 3.42 -9.27 9.73
N TRP A 16 2.99 -10.27 8.94
CA TRP A 16 3.60 -11.59 8.91
C TRP A 16 4.71 -11.73 7.88
N ILE A 17 4.83 -10.76 6.96
CA ILE A 17 5.64 -10.84 5.74
C ILE A 17 6.91 -10.03 5.87
N ASN A 18 6.78 -8.78 6.28
CA ASN A 18 7.88 -7.90 6.59
C ASN A 18 8.25 -8.10 8.06
N VAL A 19 9.17 -9.03 8.30
CA VAL A 19 9.65 -9.39 9.65
C VAL A 19 11.17 -9.26 9.74
N LEU A 20 11.70 -9.18 10.96
CA LEU A 20 13.14 -9.28 11.19
C LEU A 20 13.55 -10.75 11.22
N SER A 21 14.74 -11.04 10.69
CA SER A 21 15.33 -12.39 10.74
C SER A 21 15.62 -12.84 12.17
N ASP A 22 15.98 -11.91 13.06
CA ASP A 22 15.99 -12.10 14.51
C ASP A 22 15.10 -11.01 15.15
N PRO A 23 13.89 -11.34 15.63
CA PRO A 23 12.99 -10.38 16.26
C PRO A 23 13.54 -9.71 17.53
N SER A 24 14.60 -10.27 18.13
CA SER A 24 15.25 -9.69 19.31
C SER A 24 16.38 -8.72 18.98
N ASP A 25 16.81 -8.66 17.72
CA ASP A 25 17.87 -7.78 17.23
C ASP A 25 17.30 -6.79 16.19
N PRO A 26 17.11 -5.51 16.55
CA PRO A 26 16.58 -4.48 15.64
C PRO A 26 17.53 -4.09 14.51
N ASP A 27 18.78 -4.54 14.54
CA ASP A 27 19.75 -4.35 13.45
C ASP A 27 19.88 -5.63 12.58
N SER A 28 19.09 -6.69 12.86
CA SER A 28 19.08 -7.89 12.03
C SER A 28 18.44 -7.62 10.66
N PRO A 29 18.83 -8.37 9.61
CA PRO A 29 18.24 -8.21 8.28
C PRO A 29 16.71 -8.36 8.29
N GLY A 30 16.04 -7.47 7.56
CA GLY A 30 14.64 -7.65 7.21
C GLY A 30 14.45 -8.84 6.26
N LEU A 31 13.31 -9.52 6.40
CA LEU A 31 12.85 -10.56 5.51
C LEU A 31 11.58 -10.09 4.83
N TRP A 32 11.51 -10.28 3.50
CA TRP A 32 10.28 -10.13 2.73
C TRP A 32 9.77 -11.50 2.33
N ARG A 33 8.92 -12.11 3.16
CA ARG A 33 8.57 -13.52 3.03
C ARG A 33 7.79 -13.86 1.76
N PHE A 34 7.10 -12.90 1.13
CA PHE A 34 6.47 -13.13 -0.17
C PHE A 34 7.48 -13.40 -1.30
N ALA A 35 8.73 -12.94 -1.16
CA ALA A 35 9.80 -13.28 -2.09
C ALA A 35 10.46 -14.64 -1.80
N ASP A 36 10.15 -15.28 -0.66
CA ASP A 36 10.62 -16.64 -0.37
C ASP A 36 9.71 -17.66 -1.07
N PRO A 37 10.22 -18.43 -2.05
CA PRO A 37 9.41 -19.40 -2.79
C PRO A 37 8.84 -20.51 -1.90
N THR A 38 9.37 -20.72 -0.69
CA THR A 38 8.90 -21.73 0.26
C THR A 38 7.72 -21.25 1.11
N PHE A 39 7.49 -19.93 1.18
CA PHE A 39 6.45 -19.33 2.03
C PHE A 39 5.02 -19.73 1.64
N VAL A 40 4.80 -20.18 0.39
CA VAL A 40 3.51 -20.71 -0.06
C VAL A 40 2.96 -21.84 0.83
N ALA A 41 3.85 -22.58 1.51
CA ALA A 41 3.48 -23.64 2.45
C ALA A 41 2.96 -23.08 3.80
N GLU A 42 3.41 -21.90 4.20
CA GLU A 42 3.05 -21.25 5.47
C GLU A 42 1.89 -20.25 5.31
N TYR A 43 1.64 -19.78 4.08
CA TYR A 43 0.61 -18.77 3.82
C TYR A 43 -0.81 -19.16 4.29
N PRO A 44 -1.27 -20.44 4.18
CA PRO A 44 -2.55 -20.85 4.75
C PRO A 44 -2.69 -20.60 6.25
N ASP A 45 -1.60 -20.77 7.02
CA ASP A 45 -1.63 -20.54 8.46
C ASP A 45 -1.75 -19.05 8.80
N VAL A 46 -1.10 -18.18 8.02
CA VAL A 46 -1.25 -16.72 8.13
C VAL A 46 -2.70 -16.31 7.85
N LEU A 47 -3.30 -16.80 6.78
CA LEU A 47 -4.70 -16.52 6.44
C LEU A 47 -5.67 -17.01 7.54
N ALA A 48 -5.42 -18.20 8.10
CA ALA A 48 -6.19 -18.71 9.23
C ALA A 48 -6.01 -17.88 10.51
N GLN A 49 -4.85 -17.24 10.70
CA GLN A 49 -4.62 -16.31 11.82
C GLN A 49 -5.40 -15.01 11.63
N ILE A 50 -5.39 -14.43 10.44
CA ILE A 50 -6.20 -13.25 10.09
C ILE A 50 -7.68 -13.53 10.37
N ARG A 51 -8.20 -14.67 9.92
CA ARG A 51 -9.59 -15.07 10.16
C ARG A 51 -9.92 -15.18 11.64
N ARG A 52 -9.04 -15.82 12.42
CA ARG A 52 -9.20 -16.00 13.87
C ARG A 52 -9.10 -14.70 14.65
N ALA A 53 -8.33 -13.73 14.17
CA ALA A 53 -8.22 -12.40 14.79
C ALA A 53 -9.52 -11.59 14.66
N GLY A 54 -10.39 -11.93 13.69
CA GLY A 54 -11.72 -11.34 13.55
C GLY A 54 -11.97 -10.68 12.19
N PHE A 55 -11.05 -10.80 11.24
CA PHE A 55 -11.23 -10.22 9.90
C PHE A 55 -11.95 -11.21 8.97
N ASP A 56 -12.82 -10.67 8.11
CA ASP A 56 -13.47 -11.42 7.02
C ASP A 56 -12.76 -11.22 5.67
N THR A 57 -11.86 -10.24 5.57
CA THR A 57 -11.21 -9.82 4.32
C THR A 57 -9.72 -9.60 4.55
N THR A 58 -8.91 -10.03 3.59
CA THR A 58 -7.46 -9.74 3.52
C THR A 58 -7.10 -9.06 2.21
N MET A 59 -6.02 -8.28 2.17
CA MET A 59 -5.48 -7.78 0.91
C MET A 59 -5.10 -8.93 -0.01
N MET A 60 -5.44 -8.81 -1.30
CA MET A 60 -5.06 -9.79 -2.30
C MET A 60 -3.54 -9.72 -2.57
N GLU A 61 -2.88 -10.87 -2.47
CA GLU A 61 -1.51 -11.05 -2.98
C GLU A 61 -1.33 -12.48 -3.49
N VAL A 62 -1.22 -12.64 -4.81
CA VAL A 62 -0.94 -13.93 -5.45
C VAL A 62 0.57 -14.09 -5.58
N LEU A 63 1.14 -15.11 -4.94
CA LEU A 63 2.58 -15.34 -5.02
C LEU A 63 2.99 -15.87 -6.41
N ASP A 64 4.21 -15.56 -6.85
CA ASP A 64 4.77 -16.05 -8.12
C ASP A 64 4.82 -17.58 -8.21
N THR A 65 4.88 -18.25 -7.05
CA THR A 65 4.87 -19.71 -6.92
C THR A 65 3.46 -20.32 -7.02
N GLN A 66 2.43 -19.50 -7.19
CA GLN A 66 1.03 -19.92 -7.22
C GLN A 66 0.38 -19.69 -8.59
N THR A 67 -0.58 -20.56 -8.89
CA THR A 67 -1.61 -20.30 -9.90
C THR A 67 -2.80 -19.59 -9.25
N LEU A 68 -3.58 -18.87 -10.04
CA LEU A 68 -4.82 -18.19 -9.59
C LEU A 68 -5.80 -19.18 -8.94
N GLN A 69 -5.93 -20.38 -9.50
CA GLN A 69 -6.80 -21.43 -8.95
C GLN A 69 -6.32 -21.92 -7.59
N SER A 70 -5.00 -21.98 -7.38
CA SER A 70 -4.42 -22.38 -6.10
C SER A 70 -4.68 -21.33 -5.03
N TYR A 71 -4.43 -20.06 -5.36
CA TYR A 71 -4.69 -18.94 -4.46
C TYR A 71 -6.18 -18.82 -4.10
N ALA A 72 -7.08 -18.92 -5.08
CA ALA A 72 -8.52 -18.83 -4.83
C ALA A 72 -9.03 -19.95 -3.89
N ARG A 73 -8.51 -21.18 -4.04
CA ARG A 73 -8.83 -22.27 -3.09
C ARG A 73 -8.29 -21.96 -1.70
N MET A 74 -7.06 -21.46 -1.60
CA MET A 74 -6.44 -21.10 -0.33
C MET A 74 -7.26 -20.04 0.42
N ILE A 75 -7.74 -19.01 -0.27
CA ILE A 75 -8.63 -17.98 0.31
C ILE A 75 -9.98 -18.59 0.75
N ALA A 76 -10.59 -19.43 -0.08
CA ALA A 76 -11.85 -20.08 0.24
C ALA A 76 -11.73 -21.01 1.47
N ASP A 77 -10.66 -21.80 1.56
CA ASP A 77 -10.38 -22.71 2.66
C ASP A 77 -10.14 -21.94 3.98
N ALA A 78 -9.53 -20.75 3.90
CA ALA A 78 -9.37 -19.85 5.05
C ALA A 78 -10.68 -19.17 5.48
N GLY A 79 -11.74 -19.26 4.66
CA GLY A 79 -13.03 -18.60 4.91
C GLY A 79 -12.94 -17.07 4.84
N LEU A 80 -12.05 -16.55 3.99
CA LEU A 80 -11.82 -15.13 3.78
C LEU A 80 -12.36 -14.66 2.42
N ARG A 81 -12.58 -13.34 2.32
CA ARG A 81 -12.67 -12.61 1.05
C ARG A 81 -11.35 -11.88 0.80
N VAL A 82 -11.18 -11.37 -0.42
CA VAL A 82 -10.06 -10.48 -0.75
C VAL A 82 -10.52 -9.06 -1.01
N SER A 83 -9.64 -8.10 -0.70
CA SER A 83 -9.72 -6.69 -1.08
C SER A 83 -8.69 -6.37 -2.18
N PRO A 84 -8.76 -5.20 -2.84
CA PRO A 84 -7.84 -4.79 -3.90
C PRO A 84 -6.37 -5.05 -3.57
N GLY A 85 -5.64 -5.63 -4.53
CA GLY A 85 -4.20 -5.85 -4.42
C GLY A 85 -3.37 -4.66 -4.86
N TYR A 86 -2.07 -4.87 -5.03
CA TYR A 86 -1.10 -3.82 -5.35
C TYR A 86 -0.42 -4.07 -6.70
N ALA A 87 -0.31 -3.02 -7.51
CA ALA A 87 0.51 -2.97 -8.71
C ALA A 87 1.49 -1.79 -8.64
N GLN A 88 2.68 -2.01 -9.19
CA GLN A 88 3.73 -1.00 -9.21
C GLN A 88 4.29 -0.85 -10.62
N VAL A 89 4.71 0.37 -10.94
CA VAL A 89 5.21 0.75 -12.27
C VAL A 89 6.63 1.31 -12.12
N PRO A 90 7.66 0.55 -12.53
CA PRO A 90 9.04 1.01 -12.52
C PRO A 90 9.30 2.07 -13.60
N ILE A 91 10.24 2.98 -13.37
CA ILE A 91 10.73 3.91 -14.41
C ILE A 91 11.80 3.26 -15.27
N GLY A 92 11.75 3.44 -16.59
CA GLY A 92 12.73 2.84 -17.51
C GLY A 92 14.14 3.34 -17.23
N SER A 93 14.29 4.64 -16.97
CA SER A 93 15.59 5.26 -16.73
C SER A 93 16.35 4.72 -15.50
N ALA A 94 15.65 4.19 -14.48
CA ALA A 94 16.31 3.52 -13.34
C ALA A 94 16.79 2.09 -13.67
N HIS A 95 16.26 1.48 -14.73
CA HIS A 95 16.49 0.08 -15.09
C HIS A 95 17.26 -0.10 -16.41
N GLY A 96 18.07 0.90 -16.78
CA GLY A 96 19.06 0.76 -17.84
C GLY A 96 18.62 1.19 -19.24
N GLY A 97 17.53 1.96 -19.39
CA GLY A 97 17.27 2.63 -20.67
C GLY A 97 15.91 3.31 -20.82
N ARG A 98 15.78 4.15 -21.85
CA ARG A 98 14.50 4.80 -22.21
C ARG A 98 13.61 3.83 -22.96
N LEU A 99 12.36 3.68 -22.51
CA LEU A 99 11.36 2.82 -23.13
C LEU A 99 10.59 3.61 -24.20
N GLU A 100 10.84 3.33 -25.47
CA GLU A 100 10.15 4.00 -26.58
C GLU A 100 8.70 3.49 -26.75
N LYS A 101 7.74 4.41 -26.93
CA LYS A 101 6.33 4.07 -27.16
C LYS A 101 6.16 3.19 -28.40
N GLY A 102 5.39 2.11 -28.25
CA GLY A 102 5.08 1.18 -29.33
C GLY A 102 6.13 0.08 -29.59
N THR A 103 7.20 0.01 -28.80
CA THR A 103 8.16 -1.10 -28.90
C THR A 103 7.71 -2.34 -28.13
N PHE A 104 8.30 -3.48 -28.47
CA PHE A 104 8.05 -4.73 -27.77
C PHE A 104 8.51 -4.64 -26.31
N GLU A 105 9.66 -4.00 -26.07
CA GLU A 105 10.24 -3.80 -24.74
C GLU A 105 9.29 -2.98 -23.85
N ARG A 106 8.72 -1.89 -24.38
CA ARG A 106 7.74 -1.10 -23.63
C ARG A 106 6.45 -1.88 -23.39
N ALA A 107 6.01 -2.69 -24.35
CA ALA A 107 4.87 -3.57 -24.12
C ALA A 107 5.13 -4.57 -22.97
N HIS A 108 6.31 -5.19 -22.91
CA HIS A 108 6.69 -6.15 -21.85
C HIS A 108 6.88 -5.49 -20.50
N TRP A 109 7.23 -4.21 -20.48
CA TRP A 109 7.34 -3.42 -19.25
C TRP A 109 6.06 -3.46 -18.40
N PHE A 110 4.90 -3.59 -19.06
CA PHE A 110 3.59 -3.66 -18.40
C PHE A 110 3.09 -5.10 -18.16
N ASP A 111 3.89 -6.14 -18.36
CA ASP A 111 3.47 -7.52 -18.12
C ASP A 111 3.06 -7.76 -16.67
N GLY A 112 3.80 -7.18 -15.71
CA GLY A 112 3.44 -7.20 -14.30
C GLY A 112 2.08 -6.54 -14.03
N VAL A 113 1.82 -5.39 -14.65
CA VAL A 113 0.53 -4.68 -14.54
C VAL A 113 -0.61 -5.51 -15.13
N ARG A 114 -0.43 -6.12 -16.31
CA ARG A 114 -1.42 -7.02 -16.91
C ARG A 114 -1.70 -8.22 -16.04
N ARG A 115 -0.67 -8.82 -15.45
CA ARG A 115 -0.83 -9.92 -14.50
C ARG A 115 -1.62 -9.50 -13.27
N LYS A 116 -1.33 -8.34 -12.67
CA LYS A 116 -2.11 -7.81 -11.55
C LYS A 116 -3.57 -7.48 -11.92
N ALA A 117 -3.83 -7.11 -13.18
CA ALA A 117 -5.18 -6.96 -13.71
C ALA A 117 -5.91 -8.32 -13.80
N GLU A 118 -5.24 -9.35 -14.34
CA GLU A 118 -5.77 -10.72 -14.43
C GLU A 118 -6.08 -11.29 -13.04
N GLU A 119 -5.17 -11.10 -12.07
CA GLU A 119 -5.35 -11.49 -10.67
C GLU A 119 -6.60 -10.84 -10.07
N SER A 120 -6.74 -9.52 -10.22
CA SER A 120 -7.91 -8.77 -9.73
C SER A 120 -9.21 -9.29 -10.34
N ASN A 121 -9.26 -9.41 -11.67
CA ASN A 121 -10.44 -9.89 -12.40
C ASN A 121 -10.83 -11.31 -11.99
N TYR A 122 -9.85 -12.21 -11.89
CA TYR A 122 -10.09 -13.60 -11.52
C TYR A 122 -10.69 -13.72 -10.11
N MET A 123 -10.27 -12.85 -9.20
CA MET A 123 -10.79 -12.78 -7.83
C MET A 123 -12.07 -11.94 -7.71
N GLY A 124 -12.59 -11.40 -8.81
CA GLY A 124 -13.83 -10.60 -8.84
C GLY A 124 -13.67 -9.17 -8.32
N LEU A 125 -12.45 -8.64 -8.33
CA LEU A 125 -12.13 -7.27 -7.95
C LEU A 125 -12.10 -6.36 -9.18
N SER A 126 -12.59 -5.12 -9.01
CA SER A 126 -12.63 -4.09 -10.06
C SER A 126 -11.79 -2.86 -9.72
N ARG A 127 -11.04 -2.91 -8.62
CA ARG A 127 -10.15 -1.83 -8.15
C ARG A 127 -8.79 -2.40 -7.81
N ILE A 128 -7.76 -1.58 -7.92
CA ILE A 128 -6.38 -1.93 -7.55
C ILE A 128 -5.60 -0.69 -7.09
N PHE A 129 -4.66 -0.88 -6.16
CA PHE A 129 -3.66 0.12 -5.81
C PHE A 129 -2.59 0.20 -6.91
N LEU A 130 -2.27 1.39 -7.39
CA LEU A 130 -1.24 1.63 -8.40
C LEU A 130 -0.21 2.63 -7.86
N ALA A 131 1.04 2.21 -7.79
CA ALA A 131 2.13 3.04 -7.28
C ALA A 131 3.31 3.13 -8.26
N ALA A 132 4.19 4.10 -8.02
CA ALA A 132 5.57 4.00 -8.46
C ALA A 132 6.25 2.80 -7.77
N GLU A 133 7.27 2.23 -8.42
CA GLU A 133 8.03 1.12 -7.85
C GLU A 133 8.74 1.51 -6.54
N VAL A 134 8.72 0.59 -5.58
CA VAL A 134 9.59 0.60 -4.42
C VAL A 134 10.93 -0.03 -4.79
N ASP A 135 11.94 0.81 -5.05
CA ASP A 135 13.32 0.37 -5.29
C ASP A 135 14.15 0.53 -4.01
N TYR A 136 14.47 -0.60 -3.36
CA TYR A 136 15.27 -0.66 -2.14
C TYR A 136 16.71 -0.14 -2.31
N ALA A 137 17.20 -0.02 -3.54
CA ALA A 137 18.52 0.55 -3.84
C ALA A 137 18.46 2.05 -4.18
N ALA A 138 17.27 2.64 -4.27
CA ALA A 138 17.13 4.05 -4.63
C ALA A 138 17.62 4.97 -3.50
N ALA A 139 18.17 6.12 -3.87
CA ALA A 139 18.60 7.14 -2.90
C ALA A 139 17.47 7.63 -1.98
N ARG A 140 16.22 7.59 -2.47
CA ARG A 140 15.03 7.91 -1.67
C ARG A 140 14.73 6.89 -0.59
N TRP A 141 15.17 5.65 -0.74
CA TRP A 141 15.06 4.64 0.31
C TRP A 141 15.98 4.96 1.51
N GLU A 142 17.13 5.58 1.24
CA GLU A 142 18.08 6.05 2.26
C GLU A 142 17.71 7.41 2.85
N HIS A 143 16.92 8.21 2.13
CA HIS A 143 16.46 9.54 2.56
C HIS A 143 14.95 9.72 2.30
N PRO A 144 14.10 8.91 2.95
CA PRO A 144 12.67 8.92 2.75
C PRO A 144 11.99 10.19 3.29
N ALA A 145 10.78 10.44 2.82
CA ALA A 145 9.79 11.37 3.36
C ALA A 145 10.16 12.86 3.24
N VAL A 146 11.09 13.21 2.34
CA VAL A 146 11.58 14.59 2.15
C VAL A 146 11.68 14.99 0.67
N GLY A 147 11.22 14.15 -0.26
CA GLY A 147 11.34 14.39 -1.71
C GLY A 147 12.80 14.38 -2.17
N TYR A 148 13.64 13.53 -1.56
CA TYR A 148 15.08 13.52 -1.83
C TYR A 148 15.36 13.29 -3.32
N ASP A 149 16.35 14.02 -3.87
CA ASP A 149 16.74 13.90 -5.29
C ASP A 149 15.55 14.12 -6.25
N PHE A 150 14.69 15.09 -5.94
CA PHE A 150 13.61 15.51 -6.84
C PHE A 150 14.15 15.99 -8.20
N ASP A 151 13.56 15.46 -9.26
CA ASP A 151 13.84 15.81 -10.65
C ASP A 151 12.53 15.76 -11.45
N GLN A 152 12.23 16.86 -12.16
CA GLN A 152 10.98 17.00 -12.89
C GLN A 152 10.89 16.06 -14.10
N ASP A 153 12.00 15.81 -14.79
CA ASP A 153 12.00 14.93 -15.97
C ASP A 153 11.72 13.47 -15.56
N ARG A 154 12.24 13.04 -14.40
CA ARG A 154 11.92 11.72 -13.80
C ARG A 154 10.46 11.63 -13.36
N LEU A 155 9.90 12.69 -12.79
CA LEU A 155 8.48 12.72 -12.42
C LEU A 155 7.58 12.66 -13.66
N ASP A 156 7.92 13.40 -14.72
CA ASP A 156 7.19 13.39 -15.99
C ASP A 156 7.28 12.00 -16.67
N GLU A 157 8.44 11.34 -16.61
CA GLU A 157 8.59 9.95 -17.08
C GLU A 157 7.70 8.98 -16.27
N GLN A 158 7.71 9.09 -14.94
CA GLN A 158 6.86 8.27 -14.08
C GLN A 158 5.38 8.50 -14.37
N LEU A 159 4.95 9.75 -14.57
CA LEU A 159 3.59 10.11 -14.97
C LEU A 159 3.21 9.41 -16.28
N GLU A 160 4.05 9.49 -17.32
CA GLU A 160 3.78 8.84 -18.60
C GLU A 160 3.59 7.31 -18.47
N LEU A 161 4.38 6.67 -17.60
CA LEU A 161 4.30 5.23 -17.38
C LEU A 161 3.08 4.86 -16.52
N LEU A 162 2.73 5.67 -15.51
CA LEU A 162 1.51 5.49 -14.74
C LEU A 162 0.26 5.66 -15.62
N ASP A 163 0.21 6.67 -16.49
CA ASP A 163 -0.91 6.89 -17.41
C ASP A 163 -1.11 5.71 -18.39
N GLU A 164 -0.03 5.10 -18.86
CA GLU A 164 -0.11 3.89 -19.69
C GLU A 164 -0.51 2.65 -18.89
N ALA A 165 -0.04 2.49 -17.65
CA ALA A 165 -0.52 1.45 -16.75
C ALA A 165 -2.02 1.62 -16.43
N VAL A 166 -2.49 2.86 -16.31
CA VAL A 166 -3.91 3.19 -16.15
C VAL A 166 -4.71 2.70 -17.36
N ASP A 167 -4.22 2.91 -18.58
CA ASP A 167 -4.87 2.38 -19.79
C ASP A 167 -4.91 0.85 -19.80
N VAL A 168 -3.80 0.20 -19.43
CA VAL A 168 -3.72 -1.26 -19.33
C VAL A 168 -4.75 -1.82 -18.35
N LEU A 169 -4.85 -1.25 -17.15
CA LEU A 169 -5.78 -1.70 -16.12
C LEU A 169 -7.24 -1.46 -16.51
N ASN A 170 -7.55 -0.26 -17.02
CA ASN A 170 -8.91 0.08 -17.46
C ASN A 170 -9.38 -0.78 -18.64
N ALA A 171 -8.50 -1.16 -19.56
CA ALA A 171 -8.82 -2.05 -20.68
C ALA A 171 -9.28 -3.44 -20.19
N GLU A 172 -8.77 -3.88 -19.04
CA GLU A 172 -9.16 -5.12 -18.38
C GLU A 172 -10.35 -4.94 -17.42
N GLY A 173 -10.92 -3.73 -17.30
CA GLY A 173 -12.05 -3.45 -16.41
C GLY A 173 -11.68 -3.26 -14.94
N VAL A 174 -10.39 -3.05 -14.63
CA VAL A 174 -9.88 -2.79 -13.28
C VAL A 174 -9.51 -1.32 -13.16
N ARG A 175 -10.15 -0.58 -12.26
CA ARG A 175 -9.88 0.84 -12.04
C ARG A 175 -8.73 1.04 -11.05
N PRO A 176 -7.59 1.62 -11.45
CA PRO A 176 -6.52 1.96 -10.53
C PRO A 176 -6.87 3.14 -9.64
N GLY A 177 -6.30 3.15 -8.44
CA GLY A 177 -6.17 4.34 -7.61
C GLY A 177 -4.70 4.61 -7.30
N LEU A 178 -4.28 5.87 -7.41
CA LEU A 178 -2.90 6.25 -7.13
C LEU A 178 -2.56 6.06 -5.65
N HIS A 179 -1.54 5.28 -5.38
CA HIS A 179 -1.01 5.03 -4.05
C HIS A 179 0.29 5.80 -3.85
N ASN A 180 0.30 6.72 -2.89
CA ASN A 180 1.51 7.43 -2.46
C ASN A 180 2.33 6.51 -1.55
N HIS A 181 3.65 6.49 -1.75
CA HIS A 181 4.52 5.66 -0.93
C HIS A 181 5.85 6.37 -0.72
N VAL A 182 6.25 6.47 0.56
CA VAL A 182 7.53 7.05 0.94
C VAL A 182 8.69 6.17 0.43
N GLY A 183 9.75 6.79 -0.07
CA GLY A 183 10.87 6.11 -0.73
C GLY A 183 10.69 5.95 -2.24
N THR A 184 9.53 6.31 -2.80
CA THR A 184 9.26 6.26 -4.25
C THR A 184 9.33 7.65 -4.89
N LEU A 185 9.11 7.72 -6.21
CA LEU A 185 8.96 9.00 -6.92
C LEU A 185 7.64 9.73 -6.63
N ILE A 186 6.68 9.06 -5.99
CA ILE A 186 5.38 9.63 -5.62
C ILE A 186 5.27 9.62 -4.08
N GLU A 187 6.00 10.54 -3.46
CA GLU A 187 6.13 10.62 -2.00
C GLU A 187 5.52 11.92 -1.45
N THR A 188 5.79 13.04 -2.11
CA THR A 188 5.41 14.38 -1.64
C THR A 188 4.10 14.88 -2.23
N ALA A 189 3.55 15.95 -1.64
CA ALA A 189 2.35 16.60 -2.16
C ALA A 189 2.52 17.07 -3.61
N GLN A 190 3.66 17.67 -3.95
CA GLN A 190 3.94 18.08 -5.32
C GLN A 190 3.87 16.91 -6.30
N GLU A 191 4.37 15.73 -5.91
CA GLU A 191 4.48 14.57 -6.80
C GLU A 191 3.14 13.84 -6.99
N TYR A 192 2.39 13.56 -5.92
CA TYR A 192 1.09 12.90 -6.10
C TYR A 192 0.06 13.84 -6.72
N GLU A 193 0.10 15.14 -6.42
CA GLU A 193 -0.81 16.11 -7.03
C GLU A 193 -0.51 16.24 -8.52
N HIS A 194 0.76 16.25 -8.92
CA HIS A 194 1.13 16.24 -10.33
C HIS A 194 0.51 15.07 -11.09
N VAL A 195 0.49 13.87 -10.52
CA VAL A 195 -0.13 12.71 -11.17
C VAL A 195 -1.66 12.83 -11.21
N LEU A 196 -2.29 13.15 -10.07
CA LEU A 196 -3.75 13.28 -10.00
C LEU A 196 -4.25 14.41 -10.91
N GLU A 197 -3.56 15.53 -11.02
CA GLU A 197 -4.00 16.65 -11.85
C GLU A 197 -3.88 16.38 -13.36
N ASN A 198 -2.95 15.52 -13.77
CA ASN A 198 -2.69 15.24 -15.19
C ASN A 198 -3.38 13.98 -15.73
N ILE A 199 -3.90 13.10 -14.86
CA ILE A 199 -4.70 11.93 -15.27
C ILE A 199 -6.17 12.15 -14.89
N ASP A 200 -7.07 11.91 -15.85
CA ASP A 200 -8.50 12.12 -15.68
C ASP A 200 -9.09 11.26 -14.54
N ALA A 201 -9.91 11.87 -13.69
CA ALA A 201 -10.51 11.24 -12.51
C ALA A 201 -11.41 10.03 -12.85
N SER A 202 -11.96 9.97 -14.06
CA SER A 202 -12.74 8.81 -14.51
C SER A 202 -11.88 7.57 -14.77
N ARG A 203 -10.59 7.77 -15.07
CA ARG A 203 -9.61 6.71 -15.37
C ARG A 203 -8.78 6.30 -14.15
N LEU A 204 -8.43 7.27 -13.30
CA LEU A 204 -7.59 7.07 -12.11
C LEU A 204 -8.26 7.67 -10.87
N GLY A 205 -8.51 6.82 -9.87
CA GLY A 205 -8.90 7.26 -8.53
C GLY A 205 -7.69 7.63 -7.66
N ALA A 206 -7.93 7.93 -6.39
CA ALA A 206 -6.90 8.01 -5.36
C ALA A 206 -7.03 6.81 -4.40
N ALA A 207 -5.90 6.21 -4.04
CA ALA A 207 -5.82 5.08 -3.12
C ALA A 207 -4.71 5.35 -2.09
N PHE A 208 -4.88 6.43 -1.33
CA PHE A 208 -3.84 6.98 -0.47
C PHE A 208 -3.47 6.05 0.68
N ASP A 209 -2.20 6.13 1.09
CA ASP A 209 -1.72 5.64 2.38
C ASP A 209 -1.55 6.79 3.36
N ILE A 210 -2.36 6.76 4.42
CA ILE A 210 -2.41 7.80 5.44
C ILE A 210 -1.10 7.92 6.22
N GLY A 211 -0.45 6.79 6.55
CA GLY A 211 0.79 6.83 7.31
C GLY A 211 1.96 7.35 6.48
N HIS A 212 2.01 7.04 5.19
CA HIS A 212 3.00 7.62 4.29
C HIS A 212 2.81 9.13 4.11
N LEU A 213 1.57 9.62 4.03
CA LEU A 213 1.31 11.07 3.98
C LEU A 213 1.85 11.76 5.25
N GLU A 214 1.46 11.25 6.43
CA GLU A 214 1.87 11.84 7.71
C GLU A 214 3.38 11.71 7.95
N TRP A 215 3.99 10.61 7.51
CA TRP A 215 5.44 10.49 7.54
C TRP A 215 6.12 11.47 6.59
N ALA A 216 5.55 11.80 5.44
CA ALA A 216 6.03 12.90 4.58
C ALA A 216 5.72 14.31 5.12
N GLY A 217 5.09 14.43 6.30
CA GLY A 217 4.69 15.71 6.89
C GLY A 217 3.48 16.34 6.19
N ILE A 218 2.65 15.53 5.55
CA ILE A 218 1.45 15.94 4.80
C ILE A 218 0.23 15.57 5.64
N ASP A 219 -0.58 16.57 5.99
CA ASP A 219 -1.83 16.38 6.75
C ASP A 219 -2.81 15.52 5.96
N ALA A 220 -2.97 14.27 6.38
CA ALA A 220 -3.76 13.29 5.66
C ALA A 220 -5.26 13.62 5.70
N ARG A 221 -5.74 14.25 6.77
CA ARG A 221 -7.13 14.72 6.85
C ARG A 221 -7.38 15.78 5.78
N ALA A 222 -6.48 16.76 5.65
CA ALA A 222 -6.59 17.80 4.63
C ALA A 222 -6.54 17.21 3.21
N VAL A 223 -5.74 16.16 2.99
CA VAL A 223 -5.71 15.43 1.71
C VAL A 223 -7.06 14.77 1.41
N LEU A 224 -7.66 14.07 2.38
CA LEU A 224 -8.97 13.46 2.20
C LEU A 224 -10.08 14.50 1.99
N GLU A 225 -10.02 15.66 2.67
CA GLU A 225 -10.95 16.76 2.44
C GLU A 225 -10.80 17.37 1.03
N LYS A 226 -9.57 17.49 0.52
CA LYS A 226 -9.29 18.03 -0.83
C LYS A 226 -9.67 17.05 -1.94
N TRP A 227 -9.34 15.78 -1.78
CA TRP A 227 -9.41 14.76 -2.84
C TRP A 227 -10.53 13.73 -2.64
N GLY A 228 -11.39 13.88 -1.64
CA GLY A 228 -12.38 12.90 -1.20
C GLY A 228 -13.25 12.32 -2.32
N ASP A 229 -13.66 13.14 -3.30
CA ASP A 229 -14.46 12.69 -4.45
C ASP A 229 -13.73 11.71 -5.39
N ARG A 230 -12.39 11.62 -5.28
CA ARG A 230 -11.56 10.68 -6.05
C ARG A 230 -11.12 9.46 -5.25
N VAL A 231 -11.20 9.50 -3.92
CA VAL A 231 -10.72 8.42 -3.05
C VAL A 231 -11.57 7.18 -3.26
N GLN A 232 -10.95 6.11 -3.73
CA GLN A 232 -11.63 4.84 -4.05
C GLN A 232 -11.36 3.74 -3.04
N ASP A 233 -10.20 3.77 -2.38
CA ASP A 233 -9.74 2.84 -1.36
C ASP A 233 -8.70 3.58 -0.50
N LEU A 234 -8.33 3.06 0.66
CA LEU A 234 -7.28 3.65 1.51
C LEU A 234 -6.43 2.56 2.15
N HIS A 235 -5.16 2.85 2.35
CA HIS A 235 -4.35 2.20 3.37
C HIS A 235 -4.29 3.07 4.63
N ILE A 236 -4.46 2.44 5.77
CA ILE A 236 -4.21 3.05 7.07
C ILE A 236 -3.17 2.26 7.82
N LYS A 237 -2.24 3.00 8.39
CA LYS A 237 -1.25 2.54 9.36
C LYS A 237 -1.07 3.70 10.34
N ASP A 238 -0.98 3.40 11.63
CA ASP A 238 -0.69 4.44 12.62
C ASP A 238 0.82 4.65 12.67
N ILE A 239 1.27 5.81 13.12
CA ILE A 239 2.70 6.12 13.21
C ILE A 239 3.05 6.86 14.49
N ASP A 240 4.29 6.68 14.93
CA ASP A 240 4.93 7.52 15.95
C ASP A 240 5.43 8.81 15.28
N LEU A 241 4.78 9.93 15.56
CA LEU A 241 5.05 11.22 14.91
C LEU A 241 6.41 11.80 15.31
N ASP A 242 6.90 11.46 16.50
CA ASP A 242 8.23 11.88 16.95
C ASP A 242 9.34 11.11 16.20
N VAL A 243 9.16 9.81 15.99
CA VAL A 243 10.05 9.01 15.13
C VAL A 243 9.97 9.49 13.68
N ALA A 244 8.77 9.74 13.16
CA ALA A 244 8.57 10.28 11.81
C ALA A 244 9.32 11.60 11.62
N ARG A 245 9.18 12.53 12.57
CA ARG A 245 9.90 13.82 12.54
C ARG A 245 11.41 13.64 12.64
N ARG A 246 11.89 12.84 13.59
CA ARG A 246 13.32 12.60 13.79
C ARG A 246 13.97 11.99 12.55
N THR A 247 13.33 11.00 11.93
CA THR A 247 13.88 10.31 10.75
C THR A 247 14.05 11.25 9.56
N ARG A 248 13.10 12.17 9.34
CA ARG A 248 13.24 13.24 8.34
C ARG A 248 14.38 14.21 8.67
N GLU A 249 14.48 14.67 9.91
CA GLU A 249 15.49 15.65 10.34
C GLU A 249 16.92 15.09 10.33
N GLU A 250 17.08 13.84 10.74
CA GLU A 250 18.37 13.15 10.83
C GLU A 250 18.76 12.45 9.53
N GLY A 251 17.85 12.35 8.56
CA GLY A 251 18.08 11.70 7.26
C GLY A 251 18.29 10.19 7.39
N LEU A 252 17.49 9.52 8.21
CA LEU A 252 17.57 8.08 8.44
C LEU A 252 16.88 7.31 7.32
N SER A 253 17.45 6.17 6.93
CA SER A 253 16.86 5.28 5.92
C SER A 253 15.50 4.73 6.32
N TYR A 254 14.75 4.24 5.33
CA TYR A 254 13.43 3.63 5.55
C TYR A 254 13.50 2.46 6.54
N GLU A 255 14.50 1.59 6.38
CA GLU A 255 14.71 0.46 7.28
C GLU A 255 14.98 0.93 8.71
N LYS A 256 15.85 1.95 8.88
CA LYS A 256 16.17 2.44 10.22
C LYS A 256 14.96 3.12 10.87
N ALA A 257 14.19 3.90 10.12
CA ALA A 257 12.94 4.49 10.59
C ALA A 257 11.95 3.42 11.06
N THR A 258 11.73 2.40 10.24
CA THR A 258 10.85 1.26 10.55
C THR A 258 11.30 0.53 11.81
N ASN A 259 12.60 0.23 11.95
CA ASN A 259 13.15 -0.49 13.10
C ASN A 259 13.16 0.35 14.39
N LEU A 260 13.06 1.67 14.28
CA LEU A 260 12.85 2.58 15.42
C LEU A 260 11.39 2.62 15.89
N GLY A 261 10.51 1.84 15.26
CA GLY A 261 9.09 1.76 15.61
C GLY A 261 8.26 2.90 15.00
N LEU A 262 8.61 3.33 13.78
CA LEU A 262 7.82 4.33 13.04
C LEU A 262 6.37 3.87 12.91
N TYR A 263 6.14 2.67 12.38
CA TYR A 263 4.80 2.13 12.17
C TYR A 263 4.25 1.51 13.45
N ARG A 264 2.95 1.72 13.67
CA ARG A 264 2.20 1.26 14.84
C ARG A 264 0.86 0.68 14.42
N GLU A 265 0.37 -0.25 15.21
CA GLU A 265 -1.00 -0.70 15.14
C GLU A 265 -1.96 0.50 15.36
N PRO A 266 -3.11 0.57 14.67
CA PRO A 266 -4.14 1.58 14.91
C PRO A 266 -4.47 1.77 16.40
N GLY A 267 -4.24 2.98 16.91
CA GLY A 267 -4.46 3.34 18.31
C GLY A 267 -3.23 3.24 19.23
N LEU A 268 -2.08 2.79 18.70
CA LEU A 268 -0.79 2.82 19.40
C LEU A 268 0.17 3.89 18.87
N GLY A 269 -0.15 4.55 17.78
CA GLY A 269 0.57 5.74 17.31
C GLY A 269 -0.11 7.04 17.74
N ASP A 270 0.25 8.11 17.05
CA ASP A 270 -0.16 9.47 17.41
C ASP A 270 -1.24 10.04 16.48
N LEU A 271 -1.68 9.30 15.45
CA LEU A 271 -2.65 9.81 14.48
C LEU A 271 -4.09 9.76 15.01
N ASP A 272 -4.86 10.83 14.76
CA ASP A 272 -6.33 10.83 14.94
C ASP A 272 -7.01 10.08 13.79
N LEU A 273 -6.81 8.75 13.73
CA LEU A 273 -7.34 7.92 12.65
C LEU A 273 -8.87 8.01 12.52
N VAL A 274 -9.59 8.15 13.64
CA VAL A 274 -11.05 8.31 13.62
C VAL A 274 -11.44 9.64 12.97
N GLY A 275 -10.77 10.74 13.33
CA GLY A 275 -10.99 12.05 12.72
C GLY A 275 -10.58 12.11 11.26
N ILE A 276 -9.47 11.46 10.87
CA ILE A 276 -9.01 11.36 9.49
C ILE A 276 -10.02 10.57 8.65
N LEU A 277 -10.43 9.37 9.08
CA LEU A 277 -11.44 8.57 8.37
C LEU A 277 -12.80 9.27 8.31
N GLY A 278 -13.14 10.06 9.33
CA GLY A 278 -14.34 10.89 9.33
C GLY A 278 -14.38 11.94 8.22
N ALA A 279 -13.22 12.34 7.66
CA ALA A 279 -13.16 13.26 6.52
C ALA A 279 -13.62 12.63 5.20
N LEU A 280 -13.76 11.29 5.14
CA LEU A 280 -14.29 10.62 3.96
C LEU A 280 -15.72 11.09 3.64
N PRO A 281 -16.08 11.21 2.34
CA PRO A 281 -17.43 11.54 1.95
C PRO A 281 -18.38 10.38 2.27
N ASP A 282 -19.66 10.68 2.49
CA ASP A 282 -20.70 9.67 2.77
C ASP A 282 -20.89 8.69 1.61
N SER A 283 -20.45 9.07 0.41
CA SER A 283 -20.47 8.26 -0.81
C SER A 283 -19.28 7.32 -0.95
N PHE A 284 -18.29 7.38 -0.04
CA PHE A 284 -17.16 6.46 -0.08
C PHE A 284 -17.66 5.02 0.09
N ASP A 285 -17.37 4.18 -0.89
CA ASP A 285 -17.77 2.78 -0.95
C ASP A 285 -16.57 1.84 -1.04
N GLY A 286 -15.37 2.38 -0.81
CA GLY A 286 -14.10 1.68 -0.88
C GLY A 286 -13.78 0.83 0.33
N THR A 287 -12.62 0.19 0.26
CA THR A 287 -12.04 -0.55 1.38
C THR A 287 -11.00 0.31 2.09
N VAL A 288 -11.03 0.27 3.42
CA VAL A 288 -9.96 0.77 4.29
C VAL A 288 -9.10 -0.44 4.69
N LEU A 289 -7.92 -0.56 4.08
CA LEU A 289 -6.98 -1.64 4.35
C LEU A 289 -6.06 -1.20 5.49
N ILE A 290 -5.98 -2.03 6.53
CA ILE A 290 -5.09 -1.79 7.65
C ILE A 290 -3.78 -2.48 7.38
N GLU A 291 -2.70 -1.74 7.55
CA GLU A 291 -1.34 -2.20 7.40
C GLU A 291 -0.52 -1.90 8.65
N VAL A 292 0.34 -2.84 9.02
CA VAL A 292 1.33 -2.64 10.06
C VAL A 292 2.64 -3.23 9.53
N ASP A 293 3.35 -2.45 8.73
CA ASP A 293 4.54 -2.89 7.98
C ASP A 293 5.58 -3.57 8.86
N ARG A 294 5.74 -3.08 10.10
CA ARG A 294 6.53 -3.70 11.14
C ARG A 294 5.72 -3.68 12.42
N ALA A 295 5.09 -4.80 12.74
CA ALA A 295 4.33 -4.94 13.98
C ALA A 295 5.21 -4.66 15.20
N SER A 296 4.64 -3.97 16.19
CA SER A 296 5.34 -3.67 17.45
C SER A 296 5.31 -4.84 18.44
N MET A 297 4.59 -5.91 18.08
CA MET A 297 4.36 -7.13 18.84
C MET A 297 4.30 -8.34 17.91
N ASP A 298 4.02 -9.53 18.46
CA ASP A 298 3.79 -10.72 17.64
C ASP A 298 2.70 -10.46 16.59
N PRO A 299 2.85 -10.91 15.33
CA PRO A 299 1.88 -10.63 14.27
C PRO A 299 0.44 -11.06 14.57
N VAL A 300 0.23 -12.14 15.35
CA VAL A 300 -1.11 -12.57 15.77
C VAL A 300 -1.68 -11.63 16.83
N GLU A 301 -0.85 -11.23 17.80
CA GLU A 301 -1.23 -10.26 18.82
C GLU A 301 -1.58 -8.90 18.20
N SER A 302 -0.79 -8.46 17.23
CA SER A 302 -1.00 -7.24 16.45
C SER A 302 -2.36 -7.25 15.72
N ALA A 303 -2.72 -8.38 15.10
CA ALA A 303 -4.01 -8.56 14.43
C ALA A 303 -5.19 -8.52 15.41
N VAL A 304 -5.07 -9.20 16.56
CA VAL A 304 -6.11 -9.22 17.60
C VAL A 304 -6.29 -7.83 18.21
N TYR A 305 -5.20 -7.12 18.47
CA TYR A 305 -5.24 -5.75 18.97
C TYR A 305 -5.97 -4.83 17.98
N THR A 306 -5.58 -4.90 16.70
CA THR A 306 -6.17 -4.10 15.62
C THR A 306 -7.68 -4.39 15.47
N ALA A 307 -8.09 -5.65 15.55
CA ALA A 307 -9.51 -6.02 15.54
C ALA A 307 -10.28 -5.44 16.75
N GLY A 308 -9.64 -5.41 17.92
CA GLY A 308 -10.18 -4.77 19.12
C GLY A 308 -10.38 -3.26 18.94
N TRP A 309 -9.36 -2.57 18.42
CA TRP A 309 -9.44 -1.14 18.10
C TRP A 309 -10.59 -0.85 17.12
N LEU A 310 -10.70 -1.63 16.03
CA LEU A 310 -11.78 -1.48 15.06
C LEU A 310 -13.16 -1.66 15.69
N ALA A 311 -13.31 -2.67 16.54
CA ALA A 311 -14.58 -2.92 17.23
C ALA A 311 -14.98 -1.75 18.12
N ASP A 312 -14.03 -0.99 18.68
CA ASP A 312 -14.31 0.18 19.50
C ASP A 312 -14.56 1.44 18.66
N ALA A 313 -13.73 1.68 17.63
CA ALA A 313 -13.88 2.81 16.70
C ALA A 313 -15.18 2.79 15.89
N THR A 314 -15.79 1.62 15.69
CA THR A 314 -17.04 1.46 14.94
C THR A 314 -18.30 1.43 15.83
N LYS A 315 -18.16 1.44 17.17
CA LYS A 315 -19.29 1.55 18.12
C LYS A 315 -19.70 2.99 18.41
N SER A 316 -18.77 3.93 18.26
CA SER A 316 -18.93 5.38 18.48
C SER A 316 -19.58 6.08 17.30
#